data_AF-A0A0A1UVV9-F1
#
_entry.id   AF-A0A0A1UVV9-F1
#
_cell.length_a   1.000
_cell.length_b   1.000
_cell.length_c   1.000
_cell.angle_alpha   90.00
_cell.angle_beta   90.00
_cell.angle_gamma   90.00
#
_symmetry.space_group_name_H-M   'P 1'
#
loop_
_entity.id
_entity.type
_entity.pdbx_description
1 polymer ?
#
loop_
_entity_poly.entity_id
_entity_poly.type
_entity_poly.pdbx_seq_one_letter_code
_entity_poly.pdbx_strand_id
1 'polypeptide(L)'
;MDKIPLNYEASEGDTHKQTTNSLPPEVVQCLENARFLHLATCTDNVPHVSLMNYTYLPSSPYSSVPVIIMTTNPASRKTTNIITNPSVSLLVHDWVSHRPPTQGRRMSGGSPGPEHRSSLASLLLNLNSSAMSSISATIGGAARLAPSGSDEEKYFTEQHLANNTFEEGETIFRQDSNTGADGRGSHFVAGEEVRVIIVDIKDVRISDWKGTVRDWALVSDASLINGA
;
A
#
# COMPACT_ATOMS: atom_id res chain seq x y z
N MET A 1 6.89 -33.88 4.30
CA MET A 1 6.60 -33.18 3.04
C MET A 1 5.12 -32.89 3.05
N ASP A 2 4.73 -31.73 3.56
CA ASP A 2 3.35 -31.27 3.46
C ASP A 2 3.06 -31.07 1.97
N LYS A 3 2.10 -31.84 1.45
CA LYS A 3 1.69 -31.74 0.05
C LYS A 3 1.02 -30.39 -0.15
N ILE A 4 1.49 -29.62 -1.12
CA ILE A 4 0.81 -28.39 -1.56
C ILE A 4 -0.62 -28.78 -1.93
N PRO A 5 -1.66 -28.15 -1.35
CA PRO A 5 -3.03 -28.44 -1.71
C PRO A 5 -3.23 -28.13 -3.20
N LEU A 6 -3.76 -29.12 -3.94
CA LEU A 6 -4.08 -28.97 -5.37
C LEU A 6 -5.50 -28.44 -5.61
N ASN A 7 -6.30 -28.34 -4.54
CA ASN A 7 -7.66 -27.83 -4.58
C ASN A 7 -7.68 -26.43 -4.00
N TYR A 8 -8.12 -25.46 -4.79
CA TYR A 8 -8.37 -24.09 -4.37
C TYR A 8 -9.88 -23.88 -4.22
N GLU A 9 -10.27 -22.96 -3.34
CA GLU A 9 -11.68 -22.59 -3.22
C GLU A 9 -12.19 -21.95 -4.51
N ALA A 10 -13.43 -22.25 -4.90
CA ALA A 10 -14.07 -21.59 -6.03
C ALA A 10 -14.18 -20.08 -5.74
N SER A 11 -13.56 -19.26 -6.59
CA SER A 11 -13.39 -17.82 -6.38
C SER A 11 -14.14 -16.96 -7.41
N GLU A 12 -14.89 -17.60 -8.31
CA GLU A 12 -15.84 -16.94 -9.21
C GLU A 12 -17.11 -16.58 -8.41
N GLY A 13 -17.18 -15.34 -7.92
CA GLY A 13 -18.31 -14.83 -7.13
C GLY A 13 -17.90 -14.09 -5.85
N ASP A 14 -18.90 -13.74 -5.03
CA ASP A 14 -18.77 -13.10 -3.71
C ASP A 14 -18.51 -14.19 -2.63
N THR A 15 -17.26 -14.65 -2.52
CA THR A 15 -16.87 -15.75 -1.63
C THR A 15 -16.72 -15.24 -0.18
N HIS A 16 -17.57 -15.71 0.73
CA HIS A 16 -17.60 -15.29 2.14
C HIS A 16 -17.68 -13.77 2.33
N LYS A 17 -18.40 -13.06 1.44
CA LYS A 17 -18.44 -11.60 1.42
C LYS A 17 -18.95 -11.00 2.71
N GLN A 18 -18.12 -10.15 3.31
CA GLN A 18 -18.47 -9.37 4.48
C GLN A 18 -18.52 -7.88 4.11
N THR A 19 -19.53 -7.18 4.61
CA THR A 19 -19.58 -5.72 4.52
C THR A 19 -18.93 -5.13 5.76
N THR A 20 -18.03 -4.17 5.57
CA THR A 20 -17.34 -3.48 6.66
C THR A 20 -17.19 -2.00 6.34
N ASN A 21 -17.04 -1.17 7.37
CA ASN A 21 -16.70 0.25 7.21
C ASN A 21 -15.19 0.52 7.30
N SER A 22 -14.39 -0.50 7.63
CA SER A 22 -12.95 -0.41 7.78
C SER A 22 -12.24 -1.66 7.24
N LEU A 23 -10.99 -1.51 6.84
CA LEU A 23 -10.18 -2.64 6.36
C LEU A 23 -10.00 -3.69 7.46
N PRO A 24 -10.03 -5.00 7.11
CA PRO A 24 -9.68 -6.07 8.05
C PRO A 24 -8.28 -5.84 8.67
N PRO A 25 -8.09 -6.11 9.97
CA PRO A 25 -6.82 -5.84 10.65
C PRO A 25 -5.61 -6.50 9.99
N GLU A 26 -5.77 -7.70 9.44
CA GLU A 26 -4.70 -8.39 8.73
C GLU A 26 -4.27 -7.67 7.43
N VAL A 27 -5.19 -7.01 6.73
CA VAL A 27 -4.88 -6.19 5.54
C VAL A 27 -4.15 -4.93 5.96
N VAL A 28 -4.61 -4.27 7.03
CA VAL A 28 -3.94 -3.08 7.58
C VAL A 28 -2.51 -3.42 7.99
N GLN A 29 -2.32 -4.51 8.72
CA GLN A 29 -1.00 -4.99 9.14
C GLN A 29 -0.09 -5.30 7.94
N CYS A 30 -0.64 -5.89 6.88
CA CYS A 30 0.07 -6.15 5.64
C CYS A 30 0.50 -4.83 4.96
N LEU A 31 -0.42 -3.86 4.87
CA LEU A 31 -0.15 -2.53 4.30
C LEU A 31 0.85 -1.71 5.11
N GLU A 32 0.91 -1.88 6.42
CA GLU A 32 1.89 -1.19 7.28
C GLU A 32 3.29 -1.80 7.17
N ASN A 33 3.38 -3.11 6.94
CA ASN A 33 4.64 -3.84 6.91
C ASN A 33 5.27 -3.87 5.51
N ALA A 34 4.46 -3.97 4.45
CA ALA A 34 4.94 -4.06 3.08
C ALA A 34 5.57 -2.74 2.62
N ARG A 35 6.62 -2.86 1.80
CA ARG A 35 7.35 -1.70 1.28
C ARG A 35 6.75 -1.19 -0.01
N PHE A 36 6.29 -2.11 -0.84
CA PHE A 36 5.76 -1.84 -2.15
C PHE A 36 4.46 -2.61 -2.32
N LEU A 37 3.62 -2.12 -3.22
CA LEU A 37 2.49 -2.86 -3.74
C LEU A 37 2.56 -2.89 -5.26
N HIS A 38 1.77 -3.76 -5.87
CA HIS A 38 1.60 -3.80 -7.31
C HIS A 38 0.30 -3.11 -7.68
N LEU A 39 0.38 -2.09 -8.53
CA LEU A 39 -0.77 -1.42 -9.13
C LEU A 39 -1.05 -2.02 -10.50
N ALA A 40 -2.23 -2.60 -10.67
CA ALA A 40 -2.76 -3.05 -11.95
C ALA A 40 -3.74 -2.01 -12.51
N THR A 41 -3.52 -1.63 -13.77
CA THR A 41 -4.36 -0.72 -14.56
C THR A 41 -4.69 -1.39 -15.90
N CYS A 42 -5.77 -0.97 -16.55
CA CYS A 42 -6.17 -1.55 -17.83
C CYS A 42 -6.84 -0.49 -18.71
N THR A 43 -6.42 -0.42 -19.97
CA THR A 43 -7.03 0.41 -21.03
C THR A 43 -7.16 -0.45 -22.26
N ASP A 44 -8.29 -0.36 -22.97
CA ASP A 44 -8.56 -1.15 -24.19
C ASP A 44 -8.36 -2.66 -24.00
N ASN A 45 -8.71 -3.17 -22.81
CA ASN A 45 -8.48 -4.57 -22.40
C ASN A 45 -7.01 -5.01 -22.41
N VAL A 46 -6.06 -4.07 -22.34
CA VAL A 46 -4.63 -4.33 -22.22
C VAL A 46 -4.18 -4.08 -20.76
N PRO A 47 -3.88 -5.13 -19.98
CA PRO A 47 -3.50 -4.99 -18.57
C PRO A 47 -2.04 -4.53 -18.41
N HIS A 48 -1.80 -3.72 -17.38
CA HIS A 48 -0.49 -3.24 -16.99
C HIS A 48 -0.29 -3.28 -15.49
N VAL A 49 0.83 -3.84 -15.04
CA VAL A 49 1.22 -3.91 -13.64
C VAL A 49 2.44 -3.01 -13.40
N SER A 50 2.47 -2.31 -12.27
CA SER A 50 3.57 -1.44 -11.84
C SER A 50 3.86 -1.64 -10.37
N LEU A 51 5.13 -1.74 -10.00
CA LEU A 51 5.57 -1.69 -8.61
C LEU A 51 5.54 -0.24 -8.11
N MET A 52 4.90 0.02 -6.97
CA MET A 52 4.69 1.37 -6.46
C MET A 52 5.14 1.50 -5.00
N ASN A 53 5.86 2.59 -4.71
CA ASN A 53 5.87 3.13 -3.35
C ASN A 53 4.47 3.66 -3.05
N TYR A 54 3.96 3.36 -1.87
CA TYR A 54 2.63 3.78 -1.47
C TYR A 54 2.60 4.29 -0.04
N THR A 55 1.49 4.92 0.31
CA THR A 55 1.13 5.23 1.67
C THR A 55 -0.34 4.89 1.86
N TYR A 56 -0.63 4.05 2.84
CA TYR A 56 -1.99 3.79 3.27
C TYR A 56 -2.42 4.87 4.28
N LEU A 57 -3.58 5.47 4.07
CA LEU A 57 -4.19 6.42 4.98
C LEU A 57 -5.58 5.91 5.38
N PRO A 58 -5.81 5.55 6.65
CA PRO A 58 -7.11 5.07 7.11
C PRO A 58 -8.19 6.17 7.08
N SER A 59 -7.78 7.44 7.11
CA SER A 59 -8.65 8.60 6.98
C SER A 59 -7.91 9.77 6.34
N SER A 60 -8.65 10.66 5.66
CA SER A 60 -8.12 11.90 5.11
C SER A 60 -9.23 12.96 5.05
N PRO A 61 -8.90 14.26 5.00
CA PRO A 61 -9.90 15.31 4.82
C PRO A 61 -10.52 15.34 3.41
N TYR A 62 -9.96 14.60 2.45
CA TYR A 62 -10.38 14.62 1.04
C TYR A 62 -11.09 13.34 0.58
N SER A 63 -11.23 12.34 1.44
CA SER A 63 -11.98 11.11 1.13
C SER A 63 -12.70 10.59 2.37
N SER A 64 -13.92 10.10 2.18
CA SER A 64 -14.74 9.48 3.23
C SER A 64 -14.42 8.01 3.47
N VAL A 65 -13.55 7.42 2.65
CA VAL A 65 -13.09 6.03 2.77
C VAL A 65 -11.58 6.00 2.96
N PRO A 66 -11.02 4.87 3.46
CA PRO A 66 -9.59 4.68 3.48
C PRO A 66 -8.99 4.77 2.06
N VAL A 67 -7.82 5.38 1.95
CA VAL A 67 -7.15 5.60 0.66
C VAL A 67 -5.73 5.05 0.64
N ILE A 68 -5.29 4.67 -0.56
CA ILE A 68 -3.88 4.40 -0.84
C ILE A 68 -3.40 5.47 -1.81
N ILE A 69 -2.33 6.16 -1.42
CA ILE A 69 -1.71 7.20 -2.23
C ILE A 69 -0.37 6.74 -2.78
N MET A 70 -0.07 7.16 -4.01
CA MET A 70 1.16 6.86 -4.72
C MET A 70 1.57 8.09 -5.53
N THR A 71 2.85 8.20 -5.89
CA THR A 71 3.33 9.23 -6.80
C THR A 71 3.65 8.66 -8.17
N THR A 72 3.49 9.48 -9.21
CA THR A 72 3.79 9.06 -10.58
C THR A 72 4.20 10.22 -11.47
N ASN A 73 4.97 9.93 -12.51
CA ASN A 73 5.26 10.88 -13.57
C ASN A 73 4.00 11.08 -14.45
N PRO A 74 3.59 12.32 -14.77
CA PRO A 74 2.41 12.61 -15.60
C PRO A 74 2.49 11.97 -16.99
N ALA A 75 3.69 11.76 -17.55
CA ALA A 75 3.90 11.10 -18.83
C ALA A 75 3.92 9.57 -18.76
N SER A 76 3.59 8.97 -17.61
CA SER A 76 3.62 7.52 -17.45
C SER A 76 2.37 6.82 -18.01
N ARG A 77 2.53 5.57 -18.44
CA ARG A 77 1.41 4.72 -18.92
C ARG A 77 0.29 4.58 -17.89
N LYS A 78 0.63 4.48 -16.61
CA LYS A 78 -0.37 4.36 -15.53
C LYS A 78 -1.20 5.63 -15.39
N THR A 79 -0.60 6.80 -15.61
CA THR A 79 -1.33 8.09 -15.64
C THR A 79 -2.39 8.08 -16.74
N THR A 80 -2.01 7.75 -17.97
CA THR A 80 -2.94 7.65 -19.10
C THR A 80 -4.05 6.63 -18.84
N ASN A 81 -3.69 5.46 -18.30
CA ASN A 81 -4.65 4.40 -18.00
C ASN A 81 -5.66 4.83 -16.94
N ILE A 82 -5.20 5.44 -15.84
CA ILE A 82 -6.08 5.89 -14.74
C ILE A 82 -7.05 6.98 -15.21
N ILE A 83 -6.59 7.91 -16.05
CA ILE A 83 -7.45 8.96 -16.62
C ILE A 83 -8.57 8.34 -17.47
N THR A 84 -8.28 7.27 -18.20
CA THR A 84 -9.23 6.62 -19.11
C THR A 84 -10.14 5.63 -18.38
N ASN A 85 -9.58 4.89 -17.43
CA ASN A 85 -10.25 3.87 -16.65
C ASN A 85 -9.83 3.99 -15.17
N PRO A 86 -10.67 4.60 -14.32
CA PRO A 86 -10.42 4.73 -12.89
C PRO A 86 -10.39 3.39 -12.14
N SER A 87 -10.92 2.31 -12.70
CA SER A 87 -10.99 1.01 -12.02
C SER A 87 -9.61 0.35 -11.99
N VAL A 88 -9.06 0.18 -10.78
CA VAL A 88 -7.73 -0.40 -10.57
C VAL A 88 -7.78 -1.55 -9.57
N SER A 89 -6.77 -2.41 -9.63
CA SER A 89 -6.53 -3.45 -8.62
C SER A 89 -5.15 -3.28 -8.02
N LEU A 90 -5.04 -3.31 -6.70
CA LEU A 90 -3.77 -3.30 -5.99
C LEU A 90 -3.51 -4.70 -5.42
N LEU A 91 -2.26 -5.13 -5.41
CA LEU A 91 -1.84 -6.37 -4.77
C LEU A 91 -0.74 -6.08 -3.75
N VAL A 92 -0.98 -6.47 -2.51
CA VAL A 92 -0.01 -6.44 -1.42
C VAL A 92 0.06 -7.81 -0.77
N HIS A 93 1.25 -8.19 -0.30
CA HIS A 93 1.48 -9.46 0.40
C HIS A 93 2.56 -9.29 1.45
N ASP A 94 2.56 -10.17 2.45
CA ASP A 94 3.50 -10.17 3.58
C ASP A 94 4.73 -11.06 3.36
N TRP A 95 4.82 -11.78 2.24
CA TRP A 95 5.98 -12.60 1.89
C TRP A 95 7.23 -11.73 1.61
N VAL A 96 8.20 -11.80 2.53
CA VAL A 96 9.61 -11.37 2.39
C VAL A 96 9.89 -9.86 2.27
N SER A 97 8.90 -8.97 2.23
CA SER A 97 9.14 -7.51 2.26
C SER A 97 8.93 -6.91 3.65
N HIS A 98 9.87 -7.08 4.57
CA HIS A 98 9.83 -6.33 5.84
C HIS A 98 10.44 -4.94 5.67
N ARG A 99 9.75 -3.90 6.15
CA ARG A 99 10.43 -2.66 6.55
C ARG A 99 11.50 -3.03 7.60
N PRO A 100 12.76 -2.53 7.49
CA PRO A 100 13.66 -2.52 8.64
C PRO A 100 12.93 -1.86 9.81
N PRO A 101 12.97 -2.41 11.03
CA PRO A 101 12.28 -1.83 12.16
C PRO A 101 12.80 -0.41 12.37
N THR A 102 11.99 0.59 12.01
CA THR A 102 12.25 1.98 12.32
C THR A 102 12.25 2.10 13.84
N GLN A 103 13.41 2.36 14.45
CA GLN A 103 13.49 2.73 15.86
C GLN A 103 12.48 3.85 16.14
N GLY A 104 11.79 3.68 17.26
CA GLY A 104 10.46 4.24 17.49
C GLY A 104 10.36 5.77 17.38
N ARG A 105 9.24 6.21 16.81
CA ARG A 105 8.64 7.51 17.14
C ARG A 105 7.19 7.30 17.55
N ARG A 106 7.01 6.96 18.83
CA ARG A 106 5.75 7.27 19.52
C ARG A 106 5.73 8.77 19.79
N MET A 107 4.81 9.49 19.18
CA MET A 107 4.37 10.81 19.67
C MET A 107 3.47 10.57 20.88
N SER A 108 4.03 10.60 22.09
CA SER A 108 3.42 11.07 23.34
C SER A 108 4.36 10.70 24.49
N GLY A 109 4.63 11.67 25.38
CA GLY A 109 5.61 11.55 26.44
C GLY A 109 5.28 10.49 27.50
N GLY A 110 6.33 9.86 28.04
CA GLY A 110 6.26 9.00 29.22
C GLY A 110 7.32 7.89 29.27
N SER A 111 8.39 8.16 30.03
CA SER A 111 9.39 7.25 30.62
C SER A 111 10.38 6.47 29.72
N PRO A 112 11.68 6.38 30.11
CA PRO A 112 12.72 5.70 29.33
C PRO A 112 12.63 4.18 29.49
N GLY A 113 12.38 3.46 28.39
CA GLY A 113 12.49 2.00 28.31
C GLY A 113 13.75 1.57 27.55
N PRO A 114 14.31 0.37 27.82
CA PRO A 114 15.66 0.01 27.40
C PRO A 114 15.76 -0.27 25.89
N GLU A 115 16.65 0.49 25.25
CA GLU A 115 17.15 0.34 23.88
C GLU A 115 18.10 -0.87 23.78
N HIS A 116 17.69 -1.94 23.09
CA HIS A 116 18.48 -2.80 22.18
C HIS A 116 17.73 -4.11 21.92
N ARG A 117 17.04 -4.22 20.77
CA ARG A 117 16.62 -5.54 20.27
C ARG A 117 17.85 -6.21 19.66
N SER A 118 18.26 -7.37 20.20
CA SER A 118 19.43 -8.11 19.69
C SER A 118 19.19 -8.63 18.26
N SER A 119 20.25 -8.80 17.47
CA SER A 119 20.18 -9.37 16.11
C SER A 119 19.49 -10.74 16.08
N LEU A 120 19.64 -11.52 17.17
CA LEU A 120 18.94 -12.78 17.37
C LEU A 120 17.44 -12.58 17.65
N ALA A 121 17.04 -11.56 18.42
CA ALA A 121 15.63 -11.24 18.62
C ALA A 121 14.98 -10.80 17.31
N SER A 122 15.67 -10.01 16.48
CA SER A 122 15.21 -9.66 15.13
C SER A 122 15.14 -10.89 14.22
N LEU A 123 16.12 -11.81 14.30
CA LEU A 123 16.10 -13.06 13.54
C LEU A 123 14.94 -13.98 13.97
N LEU A 124 14.70 -14.14 15.27
CA LEU A 124 13.59 -14.92 15.82
C LEU A 124 12.24 -14.28 15.49
N LEU A 125 12.15 -12.95 15.45
CA LEU A 125 10.97 -12.25 14.97
C LEU A 125 10.75 -12.56 13.48
N ASN A 126 11.79 -12.44 12.65
CA ASN A 126 11.73 -12.73 11.22
C ASN A 126 11.36 -14.19 10.92
N LEU A 127 11.90 -15.14 11.71
CA LEU A 127 11.60 -16.58 11.60
C LEU A 127 10.17 -16.91 12.05
N ASN A 128 9.65 -16.22 13.07
CA ASN A 128 8.24 -16.38 13.46
C ASN A 128 7.29 -15.74 12.45
N SER A 129 7.64 -14.58 11.89
CA SER A 129 6.83 -13.90 10.87
C SER A 129 6.73 -14.70 9.57
N SER A 130 7.83 -15.32 9.10
CA SER A 130 7.82 -16.17 7.90
C SER A 130 7.00 -17.46 8.06
N ALA A 131 6.74 -17.89 9.30
CA ALA A 131 5.92 -19.06 9.61
C ALA A 131 4.46 -18.73 9.96
N MET A 132 4.13 -17.49 10.35
CA MET A 132 2.82 -17.12 10.92
C MET A 132 1.91 -16.27 10.03
N SER A 133 2.41 -15.58 9.01
CA SER A 133 1.54 -14.79 8.12
C SER A 133 1.92 -15.01 6.66
N SER A 134 0.93 -15.38 5.87
CA SER A 134 1.09 -15.69 4.46
C SER A 134 -0.17 -15.33 3.71
N ILE A 135 -0.53 -14.06 3.81
CA ILE A 135 -1.70 -13.52 3.15
C ILE A 135 -1.29 -12.65 1.96
N SER A 136 -2.11 -12.71 0.91
CA SER A 136 -2.11 -11.74 -0.15
C SER A 136 -3.48 -11.06 -0.20
N ALA A 137 -3.45 -9.73 -0.15
CA ALA A 137 -4.64 -8.90 -0.27
C ALA A 137 -4.67 -8.27 -1.66
N THR A 138 -5.72 -8.60 -2.41
CA THR A 138 -6.10 -7.93 -3.66
C THR A 138 -7.14 -6.87 -3.33
N ILE A 139 -6.83 -5.60 -3.57
CA ILE A 139 -7.68 -4.46 -3.20
C ILE A 139 -8.25 -3.84 -4.47
N GLY A 140 -9.57 -3.88 -4.62
CA GLY A 140 -10.29 -3.16 -5.66
C GLY A 140 -10.50 -1.70 -5.27
N GLY A 141 -10.28 -0.79 -6.21
CA GLY A 141 -10.42 0.64 -5.94
C GLY A 141 -10.71 1.51 -7.16
N ALA A 142 -11.11 2.75 -6.89
CA ALA A 142 -11.17 3.80 -7.89
C ALA A 142 -9.97 4.73 -7.75
N ALA A 143 -9.12 4.77 -8.77
CA ALA A 143 -7.98 5.65 -8.86
C ALA A 143 -8.36 6.98 -9.52
N ARG A 144 -7.78 8.07 -9.01
CA ARG A 144 -7.80 9.39 -9.64
C ARG A 144 -6.48 10.10 -9.41
N LEU A 145 -6.20 11.10 -10.24
CA LEU A 145 -5.11 12.02 -9.99
C LEU A 145 -5.60 13.18 -9.13
N ALA A 146 -4.80 13.58 -8.14
CA ALA A 146 -5.05 14.82 -7.41
C ALA A 146 -5.04 16.01 -8.41
N PRO A 147 -5.95 16.98 -8.29
CA PRO A 147 -5.94 18.15 -9.18
C PRO A 147 -4.62 18.92 -9.03
N SER A 148 -3.99 19.24 -10.17
CA SER A 148 -2.69 19.92 -10.19
C SER A 148 -2.73 21.26 -9.45
N GLY A 149 -1.79 21.46 -8.52
CA GLY A 149 -1.66 22.69 -7.74
C GLY A 149 -2.71 22.86 -6.63
N SER A 150 -3.50 21.83 -6.34
CA SER A 150 -4.51 21.88 -5.27
C SER A 150 -3.92 21.62 -3.88
N ASP A 151 -4.63 22.07 -2.84
CA ASP A 151 -4.29 21.74 -1.45
C ASP A 151 -4.35 20.22 -1.20
N GLU A 152 -5.22 19.51 -1.93
CA GLU A 152 -5.31 18.05 -1.89
C GLU A 152 -4.01 17.39 -2.37
N GLU A 153 -3.49 17.82 -3.53
CA GLU A 153 -2.24 17.31 -4.08
C GLU A 153 -1.07 17.58 -3.12
N LYS A 154 -1.02 18.78 -2.54
CA LYS A 154 -0.01 19.16 -1.56
C LYS A 154 -0.08 18.29 -0.30
N TYR A 155 -1.28 18.16 0.28
CA TYR A 155 -1.50 17.35 1.48
C TYR A 155 -1.05 15.90 1.28
N PHE A 156 -1.50 15.24 0.22
CA PHE A 156 -1.14 13.85 -0.01
C PHE A 156 0.35 13.69 -0.38
N THR A 157 0.94 14.66 -1.08
CA THR A 157 2.40 14.66 -1.32
C THR A 157 3.17 14.69 0.00
N GLU A 158 2.78 15.58 0.92
CA GLU A 158 3.40 15.69 2.25
C GLU A 158 3.24 14.40 3.07
N GLN A 159 2.03 13.81 3.08
CA GLN A 159 1.78 12.53 3.76
C GLN A 159 2.61 11.40 3.15
N HIS A 160 2.71 11.35 1.82
CA HIS A 160 3.47 10.31 1.13
C HIS A 160 4.97 10.41 1.42
N LEU A 161 5.52 11.63 1.40
CA LEU A 161 6.92 11.90 1.73
C LEU A 161 7.23 11.56 3.19
N ALA A 162 6.39 12.01 4.13
CA ALA A 162 6.59 11.78 5.55
C ALA A 162 6.65 10.27 5.91
N ASN A 163 5.91 9.45 5.15
CA ASN A 163 5.85 8.01 5.36
C ASN A 163 6.92 7.21 4.58
N ASN A 164 7.65 7.85 3.65
CA ASN A 164 8.66 7.23 2.79
C ASN A 164 10.05 7.89 2.92
N THR A 165 10.53 8.08 4.15
CA THR A 165 11.78 8.79 4.50
C THR A 165 13.05 7.91 4.53
N PHE A 166 13.05 6.75 3.86
CA PHE A 166 14.13 5.78 4.02
C PHE A 166 15.49 6.28 3.50
N GLU A 167 16.52 6.17 4.36
CA GLU A 167 17.91 6.48 4.03
C GLU A 167 18.51 5.50 3.00
N GLU A 168 19.45 6.04 2.24
CA GLU A 168 20.04 5.57 0.98
C GLU A 168 20.99 4.35 1.13
N GLY A 169 20.58 3.30 1.85
CA GLY A 169 21.47 2.20 2.24
C GLY A 169 21.70 1.09 1.20
N GLU A 170 20.82 0.89 0.21
CA GLU A 170 20.96 -0.19 -0.79
C GLU A 170 20.40 0.24 -2.15
N THR A 171 21.20 0.99 -2.91
CA THR A 171 20.87 1.39 -4.29
C THR A 171 21.31 0.31 -5.27
N ILE A 172 20.44 -0.67 -5.57
CA ILE A 172 20.68 -1.63 -6.67
C ILE A 172 20.49 -0.98 -8.05
N PHE A 173 19.87 0.20 -8.14
CA PHE A 173 19.63 0.89 -9.40
C PHE A 173 19.87 2.41 -9.28
N ARG A 174 21.13 2.84 -9.33
CA ARG A 174 21.47 4.22 -9.74
C ARG A 174 22.18 4.18 -11.08
N GLN A 175 21.54 4.77 -12.08
CA GLN A 175 22.23 5.28 -13.26
C GLN A 175 22.87 6.61 -12.82
N ASP A 176 24.19 6.71 -13.03
CA ASP A 176 25.02 7.83 -12.63
C ASP A 176 24.49 9.19 -13.13
N SER A 177 24.21 10.09 -12.20
CA SER A 177 24.36 11.52 -12.43
C SER A 177 24.87 12.18 -11.15
N ASN A 178 26.17 12.42 -11.17
CA ASN A 178 26.98 12.96 -10.10
C ASN A 178 26.79 14.48 -10.01
N THR A 179 25.99 14.99 -9.07
CA THR A 179 26.02 16.40 -8.64
C THR A 179 25.65 16.56 -7.17
N GLY A 180 26.66 16.91 -6.37
CA GLY A 180 26.62 18.05 -5.45
C GLY A 180 25.77 17.92 -4.17
N ALA A 181 26.47 18.04 -3.05
CA ALA A 181 25.98 18.15 -1.67
C ALA A 181 24.79 19.12 -1.45
N ASP A 182 24.11 18.85 -0.32
CA ASP A 182 23.06 19.63 0.37
C ASP A 182 21.63 19.49 -0.15
N GLY A 183 20.91 18.49 0.37
CA GLY A 183 19.47 18.41 0.20
C GLY A 183 18.84 17.30 1.03
N ARG A 184 18.13 17.69 2.09
CA ARG A 184 17.37 16.83 3.00
C ARG A 184 16.28 16.06 2.23
N GLY A 185 16.59 14.83 1.81
CA GLY A 185 15.70 13.68 1.61
C GLY A 185 14.30 13.93 1.03
N SER A 186 14.19 14.45 -0.19
CA SER A 186 13.00 14.30 -1.02
C SER A 186 13.41 13.76 -2.38
N HIS A 187 12.99 12.54 -2.71
CA HIS A 187 13.36 11.83 -3.95
C HIS A 187 12.62 12.38 -5.20
N PHE A 188 12.39 13.69 -5.25
CA PHE A 188 11.98 14.39 -6.46
C PHE A 188 13.26 14.87 -7.14
N VAL A 189 13.54 14.34 -8.33
CA VAL A 189 14.56 14.94 -9.19
C VAL A 189 14.05 16.34 -9.53
N ALA A 190 14.80 17.37 -9.11
CA ALA A 190 14.45 18.74 -9.41
C ALA A 190 14.28 18.91 -10.93
N GLY A 191 13.05 19.17 -11.39
CA GLY A 191 12.69 19.27 -12.80
C GLY A 191 11.71 18.20 -13.31
N GLU A 192 11.45 17.13 -12.56
CA GLU A 192 10.38 16.19 -12.90
C GLU A 192 9.05 16.63 -12.26
N GLU A 193 8.06 16.92 -13.11
CA GLU A 193 6.68 17.08 -12.65
C GLU A 193 6.20 15.74 -12.10
N VAL A 194 5.71 15.72 -10.86
CA VAL A 194 5.16 14.51 -10.23
C VAL A 194 3.72 14.76 -9.83
N ARG A 195 2.88 13.76 -10.08
CA ARG A 195 1.45 13.76 -9.77
C ARG A 195 1.15 12.74 -8.70
N VAL A 196 0.12 13.01 -7.90
CA VAL A 196 -0.37 12.10 -6.87
C VAL A 196 -1.53 11.27 -7.43
N ILE A 197 -1.40 9.95 -7.37
CA ILE A 197 -2.50 9.00 -7.55
C ILE A 197 -3.14 8.76 -6.19
N ILE A 198 -4.45 8.89 -6.12
CA ILE A 198 -5.28 8.58 -4.95
C ILE A 198 -6.18 7.41 -5.34
N VAL A 199 -6.14 6.32 -4.58
CA VAL A 199 -7.03 5.16 -4.78
C VAL A 199 -7.98 5.08 -3.59
N ASP A 200 -9.26 5.34 -3.86
CA ASP A 200 -10.35 5.10 -2.93
C ASP A 200 -10.63 3.60 -2.87
N ILE A 201 -10.48 2.99 -1.69
CA ILE A 201 -10.65 1.55 -1.50
C ILE A 201 -12.13 1.19 -1.52
N LYS A 202 -12.49 0.20 -2.34
CA LYS A 202 -13.88 -0.29 -2.49
C LYS A 202 -14.08 -1.68 -1.91
N ASP A 203 -13.15 -2.57 -2.16
CA ASP A 203 -13.27 -3.98 -1.77
C ASP A 203 -11.87 -4.59 -1.60
N VAL A 204 -11.84 -5.69 -0.85
CA VAL A 204 -10.62 -6.46 -0.62
C VAL A 204 -10.92 -7.94 -0.68
N ARG A 205 -10.08 -8.68 -1.39
CA ARG A 205 -10.02 -10.14 -1.36
C ARG A 205 -8.73 -10.57 -0.69
N ILE A 206 -8.84 -11.40 0.35
CA ILE A 206 -7.69 -12.01 1.02
C ILE A 206 -7.60 -13.46 0.60
N SER A 207 -6.40 -13.85 0.18
CA SER A 207 -6.05 -15.24 -0.11
C SER A 207 -4.91 -15.69 0.81
N ASP A 208 -4.96 -16.95 1.25
CA ASP A 208 -3.86 -17.57 1.98
C ASP A 208 -3.18 -18.66 1.14
N TRP A 209 -2.00 -19.11 1.60
CA TRP A 209 -1.24 -20.18 0.96
C TRP A 209 -1.95 -21.55 0.96
N LYS A 210 -3.01 -21.70 1.77
CA LYS A 210 -3.82 -22.94 1.84
C LYS A 210 -4.94 -22.96 0.81
N GLY A 211 -5.16 -21.86 0.08
CA GLY A 211 -6.16 -21.73 -0.96
C GLY A 211 -7.52 -21.23 -0.47
N THR A 212 -7.60 -20.70 0.75
CA THR A 212 -8.82 -20.06 1.28
C THR A 212 -8.97 -18.66 0.69
N VAL A 213 -10.20 -18.28 0.34
CA VAL A 213 -10.51 -16.93 -0.14
C VAL A 213 -11.60 -16.30 0.73
N ARG A 214 -11.41 -15.04 1.08
CA ARG A 214 -12.40 -14.24 1.80
C ARG A 214 -12.54 -12.87 1.15
N ASP A 215 -13.77 -12.40 1.01
CA ASP A 215 -14.09 -11.12 0.38
C ASP A 215 -14.66 -10.12 1.38
N TRP A 216 -14.28 -8.86 1.20
CA TRP A 216 -14.80 -7.72 1.96
C TRP A 216 -15.21 -6.61 0.99
N ALA A 217 -16.36 -6.01 1.23
CA ALA A 217 -16.79 -4.78 0.58
C ALA A 217 -16.80 -3.64 1.61
N LEU A 218 -16.16 -2.53 1.25
CA LEU A 218 -16.16 -1.32 2.06
C LEU A 218 -17.40 -0.50 1.73
N VAL A 219 -18.16 -0.20 2.78
CA VAL A 219 -19.39 0.57 2.70
C VAL A 219 -19.26 1.76 3.63
N SER A 220 -19.59 2.95 3.13
CA SER A 220 -19.54 4.18 3.93
C SER A 220 -20.50 4.10 5.12
N ASP A 221 -20.18 4.77 6.23
CA ASP A 221 -21.07 4.82 7.40
C ASP A 221 -22.48 5.36 7.05
N ALA A 222 -22.59 6.28 6.09
CA ALA A 222 -23.88 6.82 5.62
C ALA A 222 -24.82 5.76 5.03
N SER A 223 -24.27 4.71 4.43
CA SER A 223 -25.05 3.62 3.80
C SER A 223 -25.50 2.56 4.81
N LEU A 224 -24.83 2.43 5.96
CA LEU A 224 -25.20 1.48 7.02
C LEU A 224 -26.39 1.97 7.86
N ILE A 225 -26.69 3.27 7.82
CA ILE A 225 -27.76 3.91 8.61
C ILE A 225 -29.13 3.75 7.93
N ASN A 226 -29.19 3.42 6.64
CA ASN A 226 -30.43 3.30 5.87
C ASN A 226 -31.00 1.87 5.79
N GLY A 227 -30.64 0.99 6.72
CA GLY A 227 -31.24 -0.34 6.85
C GLY A 227 -32.65 -0.27 7.47
N ALA A 228 -33.67 -0.14 6.62
CA ALA A 228 -35.08 -0.42 6.93
C ALA A 228 -35.54 -1.69 6.21
#